data_AF-A0A814PV27-F1
#
_entry.id   AF-A0A814PV27-F1
#
_cell.length_a   1.000
_cell.length_b   1.000
_cell.length_c   1.000
_cell.angle_alpha   90.00
_cell.angle_beta   90.00
_cell.angle_gamma   90.00
#
_symmetry.space_group_name_H-M   'P 1'
#
loop_
_entity.id
_entity.type
_entity.pdbx_description
1 polymer ?
#
loop_
_entity_poly.entity_id
_entity_poly.type
_entity_poly.pdbx_seq_one_letter_code
_entity_poly.pdbx_strand_id
1 'polypeptide(L)'
;MSSSQVKWDCSQCGCAPNDRRKYCTECHSMLTWTCTGSGKSGWYSNYYRHRNNCSYCTPELEEKQQQLQALDDKLNLSQQVVNYLLSTVVDIGEEYVVTPRKKPHGRELTDEDKNFNHDINSTRAAIENINQRLKTYAILDGVYRGTIDDFHKATKIVQVLCALCNLNLIKHPIRR
;
A
#
# COMPACT_ATOMS: atom_id res chain seq x y z
N MET A 1 31.36 -9.55 13.69
CA MET A 1 31.49 -8.55 12.62
C MET A 1 32.39 -7.44 13.10
N SER A 2 33.61 -7.38 12.57
CA SER A 2 34.58 -6.31 12.83
C SER A 2 34.01 -5.00 12.28
N SER A 3 33.88 -3.96 13.12
CA SER A 3 33.50 -2.63 12.65
C SER A 3 34.70 -2.03 11.92
N SER A 4 34.88 -2.40 10.65
CA SER A 4 35.97 -1.96 9.79
C SER A 4 36.03 -0.44 9.56
N GLN A 5 35.09 0.32 10.13
CA GLN A 5 34.95 1.76 9.95
C GLN A 5 35.13 2.61 11.22
N VAL A 6 35.70 2.04 12.28
CA VAL A 6 35.94 2.77 13.54
C VAL A 6 37.35 2.50 14.03
N LYS A 7 38.11 3.58 14.21
CA LYS A 7 39.44 3.56 14.83
C LYS A 7 39.33 3.91 16.31
N TRP A 8 40.17 3.27 17.12
CA TRP A 8 40.26 3.52 18.55
C TRP A 8 41.62 4.12 18.85
N ASP A 9 41.62 5.20 19.62
CA ASP A 9 42.82 5.96 19.96
C ASP A 9 42.82 6.34 21.43
N CYS A 10 44.00 6.39 22.03
CA CYS A 10 44.22 6.86 23.39
C CYS A 10 44.82 8.26 23.39
N SER A 11 44.11 9.23 23.96
CA SER A 11 44.55 10.63 23.99
C SER A 11 45.74 10.89 24.91
N GLN A 12 46.07 9.96 25.81
CA GLN A 12 47.14 10.13 26.81
C GLN A 12 48.48 9.57 26.36
N CYS A 13 48.49 8.38 25.76
CA CYS A 13 49.74 7.73 25.35
C CYS A 13 49.84 7.44 23.84
N GLY A 14 48.83 7.82 23.05
CA GLY A 14 48.81 7.58 21.61
C GLY A 14 48.62 6.12 21.19
N CYS A 15 48.32 5.21 22.13
CA CYS A 15 48.03 3.80 21.82
C CYS A 15 46.79 3.71 20.91
N ALA A 16 46.89 2.97 19.80
CA ALA A 16 45.80 2.76 18.84
C ALA A 16 45.43 1.27 18.78
N PRO A 17 44.57 0.78 19.69
CA PRO A 17 44.21 -0.63 19.72
C PRO A 17 43.36 -1.04 18.51
N ASN A 18 43.63 -2.24 18.00
CA ASN A 18 42.85 -2.86 16.94
C ASN A 18 41.54 -3.48 17.47
N ASP A 19 41.43 -3.68 18.78
CA ASP A 19 40.28 -4.27 19.45
C ASP A 19 39.40 -3.23 20.14
N ARG A 20 38.09 -3.52 20.18
CA ARG A 20 37.11 -2.66 20.85
C ARG A 20 37.17 -2.86 22.36
N ARG A 21 37.76 -1.92 23.08
CA ARG A 21 37.85 -1.90 24.55
C ARG A 21 37.56 -0.52 25.14
N LYS A 22 37.26 -0.45 26.43
CA LYS A 22 36.88 0.80 27.11
C LYS A 22 38.10 1.64 27.56
N TYR A 23 39.19 0.97 27.92
CA TYR A 23 40.39 1.57 28.51
C TYR A 23 41.66 1.14 27.75
N CYS A 24 42.67 2.01 27.66
CA CYS A 24 43.98 1.65 27.10
C CYS A 24 44.73 0.70 28.05
N THR A 25 45.45 -0.28 27.50
CA THR A 25 46.24 -1.25 28.30
C THR A 25 47.45 -0.64 28.97
N GLU A 26 48.03 0.42 28.38
CA GLU A 26 49.27 1.01 28.87
C GLU A 26 49.03 1.97 30.03
N CYS A 27 48.06 2.88 29.90
CA CYS A 27 47.84 3.98 30.83
C CYS A 27 46.48 3.97 31.51
N HIS A 28 45.63 2.97 31.23
CA HIS A 28 44.28 2.83 31.78
C HIS A 28 43.32 4.01 31.53
N SER A 29 43.69 5.00 30.71
CA SER A 29 42.79 6.08 30.33
C SER A 29 41.69 5.58 29.40
N MET A 30 40.55 6.28 29.41
CA MET A 30 39.42 5.94 28.52
C MET A 30 39.80 6.17 27.06
N LEU A 31 39.37 5.26 26.19
CA LEU A 31 39.62 5.37 24.75
C LEU A 31 38.62 6.30 24.07
N THR A 32 39.09 6.95 23.01
CA THR A 32 38.27 7.66 22.05
C THR A 32 38.08 6.82 20.80
N TRP A 33 36.94 6.98 20.14
CA TRP A 33 36.65 6.39 18.83
C TRP A 33 36.62 7.48 17.77
N THR A 34 36.97 7.11 16.55
CA THR A 34 36.83 7.93 15.34
C THR A 34 36.19 7.09 14.24
N CYS A 35 35.03 7.51 13.75
CA CYS A 35 34.37 6.87 12.61
C CYS A 35 35.04 7.32 11.31
N THR A 36 35.59 6.38 10.54
CA THR A 36 36.27 6.70 9.28
C THR A 36 35.31 7.09 8.16
N GLY A 37 34.03 6.68 8.24
CA GLY A 37 33.01 7.05 7.27
C GLY A 37 32.43 8.45 7.49
N SER A 38 32.10 8.79 8.73
CA SER A 38 31.45 10.08 9.06
C SER A 38 32.40 11.17 9.57
N GLY A 39 33.66 10.83 9.87
CA GLY A 39 34.65 11.74 10.47
C GLY A 39 34.37 12.14 11.93
N LYS A 40 33.27 11.66 12.52
CA LYS A 40 32.91 11.98 13.92
C LYS A 40 33.80 11.21 14.89
N SER A 41 34.07 11.81 16.04
CA SER A 41 34.83 11.20 17.12
C SER A 41 34.21 11.48 18.49
N GLY A 42 34.65 10.73 19.50
CA GLY A 42 34.24 10.96 20.88
C GLY A 42 34.74 9.89 21.83
N TRP A 43 34.34 9.98 23.09
CA TRP A 43 34.66 8.98 24.12
C TRP A 43 33.92 7.67 23.88
N TYR A 44 34.51 6.55 24.34
CA TYR A 44 33.91 5.21 24.29
C TYR A 44 32.45 5.19 24.76
N SER A 45 32.10 5.93 25.82
CA SER A 45 30.74 6.01 26.37
C SER A 45 29.69 6.45 25.34
N ASN A 46 30.08 7.29 24.39
CA ASN A 46 29.18 7.83 23.37
C ASN A 46 29.18 7.01 22.06
N TYR A 47 30.05 5.98 21.97
CA TYR A 47 30.20 5.16 20.77
C TYR A 47 28.89 4.48 20.36
N TYR A 48 28.17 3.85 21.29
CA TYR A 48 26.94 3.12 20.97
C TYR A 48 25.83 4.04 20.45
N ARG A 49 25.75 5.26 20.98
CA ARG A 49 24.82 6.29 20.48
C ARG A 49 25.14 6.66 19.04
N HIS A 50 26.42 6.85 18.71
CA HIS A 50 26.82 7.11 17.33
C HIS A 50 26.55 5.91 16.43
N ARG A 51 26.99 4.70 16.83
CA ARG A 51 26.82 3.47 16.05
C ARG A 51 25.38 3.25 15.62
N ASN A 52 24.43 3.44 16.54
CA ASN A 52 23.01 3.19 16.26
C ASN A 52 22.39 4.24 15.33
N ASN A 53 23.05 5.39 15.13
CA ASN A 53 22.53 6.52 14.37
C ASN A 53 23.41 6.86 13.14
N CYS A 54 24.45 6.07 12.86
CA CYS A 54 25.41 6.34 11.81
C CYS A 54 25.22 5.35 10.68
N SER A 55 24.80 5.87 9.53
CA SER A 55 24.64 5.13 8.27
C SER A 55 25.86 4.29 7.89
N TYR A 56 27.06 4.85 8.08
CA TYR A 56 28.33 4.17 7.81
C TYR A 56 28.59 3.01 8.81
N CYS A 57 28.30 3.21 10.10
CA CYS A 57 28.56 2.18 11.11
C CYS A 57 27.51 1.06 11.14
N THR A 58 26.32 1.29 10.58
CA THR A 58 25.22 0.31 10.47
C THR A 58 24.46 0.49 9.16
N PRO A 59 25.03 0.07 8.02
CA PRO A 59 24.39 0.21 6.70
C PRO A 59 23.08 -0.59 6.59
N GLU A 60 22.98 -1.73 7.29
CA GLU A 60 21.76 -2.54 7.40
C GLU A 60 20.56 -1.78 7.97
N LEU A 61 20.79 -0.69 8.71
CA LEU A 61 19.73 0.14 9.29
C LEU A 61 19.08 1.03 8.22
N GLU A 62 19.87 1.58 7.31
CA GLU A 62 19.37 2.39 6.19
C GLU A 62 18.58 1.52 5.21
N GLU A 63 19.06 0.32 4.90
CA GLU A 63 18.35 -0.62 4.02
C GLU A 63 16.98 -0.98 4.59
N LYS A 64 16.88 -1.25 5.90
CA LYS A 64 15.59 -1.51 6.57
C LYS A 64 14.67 -0.29 6.56
N GLN A 65 15.22 0.91 6.77
CA GLN A 65 14.44 2.15 6.72
C GLN A 65 13.90 2.42 5.31
N GLN A 66 14.72 2.21 4.28
CA GLN A 66 14.30 2.33 2.88
C GLN A 66 13.22 1.29 2.52
N GLN A 67 13.34 0.06 3.01
CA GLN A 67 12.33 -0.97 2.81
C GLN A 67 11.00 -0.63 3.50
N LEU A 68 11.04 -0.13 4.73
CA LEU A 68 9.85 0.32 5.46
C LEU A 68 9.19 1.53 4.78
N GLN A 69 9.99 2.49 4.32
CA GLN A 69 9.49 3.65 3.57
C GLN A 69 8.83 3.21 2.25
N ALA A 70 9.45 2.31 1.50
CA ALA A 70 8.87 1.78 0.26
C ALA A 70 7.58 0.98 0.49
N LEU A 71 7.44 0.33 1.65
CA LEU A 71 6.19 -0.34 2.05
C LEU A 71 5.10 0.69 2.40
N ASP A 72 5.45 1.75 3.12
CA ASP A 72 4.52 2.82 3.49
C ASP A 72 4.04 3.60 2.25
N ASP A 73 4.96 3.91 1.32
CA ASP A 73 4.63 4.56 0.05
C ASP A 73 3.67 3.69 -0.79
N LYS A 74 3.89 2.37 -0.84
CA LYS A 74 2.97 1.44 -1.52
C LYS A 74 1.60 1.38 -0.85
N LEU A 75 1.55 1.38 0.49
CA LEU A 75 0.31 1.41 1.26
C LEU A 75 -0.47 2.71 0.99
N ASN A 76 0.22 3.85 1.02
CA ASN A 76 -0.36 5.17 0.73
C ASN A 76 -0.89 5.25 -0.70
N LEU A 77 -0.16 4.71 -1.69
CA LEU A 77 -0.64 4.65 -3.08
C LEU A 77 -1.91 3.80 -3.19
N SER A 78 -1.95 2.63 -2.54
CA SER A 78 -3.14 1.78 -2.53
C SER A 78 -4.34 2.46 -1.87
N GLN A 79 -4.11 3.20 -0.78
CA GLN A 79 -5.15 3.92 -0.06
C GLN A 79 -5.67 5.11 -0.87
N GLN A 80 -4.80 5.81 -1.60
CA GLN A 80 -5.19 6.84 -2.57
C GLN A 80 -6.04 6.27 -3.71
N VAL A 81 -5.67 5.11 -4.28
CA VAL A 81 -6.49 4.47 -5.32
C VAL A 81 -7.87 4.07 -4.78
N VAL A 82 -7.93 3.52 -3.57
CA VAL A 82 -9.20 3.20 -2.91
C VAL A 82 -10.03 4.47 -2.68
N ASN A 83 -9.42 5.53 -2.17
CA ASN A 83 -10.12 6.80 -1.93
C ASN A 83 -10.58 7.46 -3.24
N TYR A 84 -9.79 7.39 -4.32
CA TYR A 84 -10.18 7.86 -5.64
C TYR A 84 -11.39 7.08 -6.16
N LEU A 85 -11.35 5.74 -6.10
CA LEU A 85 -12.46 4.88 -6.50
C LEU A 85 -13.71 5.13 -5.66
N LEU A 86 -13.57 5.36 -4.35
CA LEU A 86 -14.69 5.72 -3.46
C LEU A 86 -15.21 7.14 -3.73
N SER A 87 -14.33 8.09 -4.08
CA SER A 87 -14.72 9.46 -4.44
C SER A 87 -15.44 9.54 -5.79
N THR A 88 -15.14 8.63 -6.72
CA THR A 88 -15.91 8.47 -7.97
C THR A 88 -17.25 7.75 -7.77
N VAL A 89 -17.50 7.17 -6.59
CA VAL A 89 -18.81 6.60 -6.21
C VAL A 89 -19.72 7.69 -5.59
N VAL A 90 -19.26 8.93 -5.47
CA VAL A 90 -20.07 10.07 -5.04
C VAL A 90 -20.88 10.59 -6.24
N ASP A 91 -22.21 10.54 -6.07
CA ASP A 91 -23.25 11.08 -6.94
C ASP A 91 -23.22 10.61 -8.40
N ILE A 92 -23.80 9.43 -8.64
CA ILE A 92 -24.57 9.24 -9.88
C ILE A 92 -25.80 10.16 -9.75
N GLY A 93 -25.61 11.46 -10.00
CA GLY A 93 -26.72 12.38 -10.20
C GLY A 93 -27.61 11.85 -11.32
N GLU A 94 -28.92 12.14 -11.25
CA GLU A 94 -29.91 11.76 -12.27
C GLU A 94 -29.46 12.12 -13.70
N GLU A 95 -28.56 13.10 -13.83
CA GLU A 95 -27.95 13.58 -15.07
C GLU A 95 -27.17 12.52 -15.87
N TYR A 96 -26.73 11.41 -15.25
CA TYR A 96 -26.02 10.32 -15.94
C TYR A 96 -26.82 9.02 -16.10
N VAL A 97 -28.10 9.01 -15.68
CA VAL A 97 -28.95 7.81 -15.78
C VAL A 97 -29.64 7.77 -17.14
N VAL A 98 -28.98 7.13 -18.11
CA VAL A 98 -29.55 6.93 -19.44
C VAL A 98 -30.58 5.79 -19.39
N THR A 99 -31.85 6.11 -19.66
CA THR A 99 -32.93 5.12 -19.72
C THR A 99 -33.37 4.86 -21.16
N PRO A 100 -33.84 3.64 -21.47
CA PRO A 100 -34.44 3.37 -22.78
C PRO A 100 -35.59 4.33 -23.08
N ARG A 101 -35.65 4.83 -24.31
CA ARG A 101 -36.73 5.68 -24.79
C ARG A 101 -38.03 4.87 -24.79
N LYS A 102 -39.04 5.39 -24.09
CA LYS A 102 -40.37 4.78 -24.03
C LYS A 102 -41.10 5.01 -25.35
N LYS A 103 -41.93 4.03 -25.73
CA LYS A 103 -42.84 4.17 -26.87
C LYS A 103 -43.81 5.33 -26.62
N PRO A 104 -43.90 6.32 -27.52
CA PRO A 104 -44.87 7.41 -27.40
C PRO A 104 -46.31 6.90 -27.57
N HIS A 105 -47.27 7.55 -26.91
CA HIS A 105 -48.67 7.11 -26.97
C HIS A 105 -49.22 7.18 -28.39
N GLY A 106 -49.81 6.07 -28.88
CA GLY A 106 -50.42 5.99 -30.21
C GLY A 106 -49.45 6.00 -31.39
N ARG A 107 -48.12 5.86 -31.16
CA ARG A 107 -47.09 5.86 -32.22
C ARG A 107 -46.08 4.75 -31.99
N GLU A 108 -45.41 4.31 -33.05
CA GLU A 108 -44.28 3.37 -32.96
C GLU A 108 -42.98 4.09 -32.58
N LEU A 109 -42.02 3.32 -32.05
CA LEU A 109 -40.64 3.77 -31.89
C LEU A 109 -40.01 3.99 -33.26
N THR A 110 -39.26 5.07 -33.42
CA THR A 110 -38.45 5.28 -34.62
C THR A 110 -37.32 4.25 -34.67
N ASP A 111 -36.76 3.99 -35.84
CA ASP A 111 -35.64 3.05 -35.95
C ASP A 111 -34.39 3.55 -35.22
N GLU A 112 -34.22 4.87 -35.12
CA GLU A 112 -33.21 5.52 -34.28
C GLU A 112 -33.41 5.20 -32.80
N ASP A 113 -34.65 5.29 -32.29
CA ASP A 113 -34.97 4.96 -30.90
C ASP A 113 -34.80 3.47 -30.61
N LYS A 114 -35.13 2.60 -31.57
CA LYS A 114 -34.94 1.15 -31.45
C LYS A 114 -33.45 0.82 -31.37
N ASN A 115 -32.62 1.40 -32.23
CA ASN A 115 -31.17 1.20 -32.22
C ASN A 115 -30.56 1.70 -30.91
N PHE A 116 -30.95 2.90 -30.46
CA PHE A 116 -30.53 3.44 -29.17
C PHE A 116 -30.90 2.52 -28.00
N ASN A 117 -32.14 2.04 -27.97
CA ASN A 117 -32.61 1.12 -26.94
C ASN A 117 -31.88 -0.23 -27.00
N HIS A 118 -31.60 -0.75 -28.20
CA HIS A 118 -30.85 -1.98 -28.40
C HIS A 118 -29.45 -1.88 -27.79
N ASP A 119 -28.73 -0.79 -28.06
CA ASP A 119 -27.37 -0.57 -27.56
C ASP A 119 -27.35 -0.45 -26.02
N ILE A 120 -28.29 0.30 -25.44
CA ILE A 120 -28.42 0.41 -23.98
C ILE A 120 -28.78 -0.94 -23.35
N ASN A 121 -29.75 -1.65 -23.93
CA ASN A 121 -30.20 -2.93 -23.39
C ASN A 121 -29.10 -4.00 -23.48
N SER A 122 -28.27 -3.98 -24.52
CA SER A 122 -27.11 -4.87 -24.62
C SER A 122 -26.11 -4.65 -23.48
N THR A 123 -25.83 -3.38 -23.15
CA THR A 123 -24.93 -3.01 -22.05
C THR A 123 -25.55 -3.37 -20.70
N ARG A 124 -26.85 -3.09 -20.52
CA ARG A 124 -27.60 -3.45 -19.32
C ARG A 124 -27.59 -4.95 -19.07
N ALA A 125 -27.81 -5.76 -20.10
CA ALA A 125 -27.80 -7.21 -19.98
C ALA A 125 -26.44 -7.74 -19.48
N ALA A 126 -25.33 -7.14 -19.91
CA ALA A 126 -24.01 -7.49 -19.39
C ALA A 126 -23.87 -7.15 -17.90
N ILE A 127 -24.30 -5.95 -17.48
CA ILE A 127 -24.26 -5.51 -16.07
C ILE A 127 -25.17 -6.39 -15.19
N GLU A 128 -26.38 -6.69 -15.65
CA GLU A 128 -27.32 -7.55 -14.92
C GLU A 128 -26.76 -8.97 -14.73
N ASN A 129 -26.10 -9.52 -15.76
CA ASN A 129 -25.42 -10.81 -15.64
C ASN A 129 -24.29 -10.78 -14.61
N ILE A 130 -23.50 -9.70 -14.54
CA ILE A 130 -22.47 -9.52 -13.51
C ILE A 130 -23.10 -9.46 -12.12
N ASN A 131 -24.15 -8.65 -11.96
CA ASN A 131 -24.88 -8.50 -10.70
C ASN A 131 -25.49 -9.83 -10.23
N GLN A 132 -26.04 -10.63 -11.14
CA GLN A 132 -26.55 -11.97 -10.81
C GLN A 132 -25.44 -12.90 -10.32
N ARG A 133 -24.26 -12.90 -10.97
CA ARG A 133 -23.11 -13.69 -10.50
C ARG A 133 -22.70 -13.28 -9.08
N LEU A 134 -22.66 -11.97 -8.80
CA LEU A 134 -22.35 -11.44 -7.47
C LEU A 134 -23.41 -11.78 -6.42
N LYS A 135 -24.70 -11.75 -6.78
CA LYS A 135 -25.80 -12.12 -5.88
C LYS A 135 -25.84 -13.61 -5.52
N THR A 136 -25.14 -14.48 -6.23
CA THR A 136 -24.92 -15.87 -5.81
C THR A 136 -24.27 -15.94 -4.40
N TYR A 137 -23.51 -14.92 -4.01
CA TYR A 137 -22.90 -14.86 -2.69
C TYR A 137 -23.89 -14.24 -1.69
N ALA A 138 -24.29 -15.02 -0.68
CA ALA A 138 -25.29 -14.60 0.32
C ALA A 138 -24.97 -13.27 1.04
N ILE A 139 -23.68 -12.91 1.14
CA ILE A 139 -23.22 -11.63 1.71
C ILE A 139 -23.67 -10.41 0.88
N LEU A 140 -23.95 -10.59 -0.41
CA LEU A 140 -24.40 -9.55 -1.34
C LEU A 140 -25.90 -9.61 -1.66
N ASP A 141 -26.57 -10.72 -1.37
CA ASP A 141 -28.02 -10.88 -1.57
C ASP A 141 -28.83 -10.41 -0.36
N GLY A 142 -28.29 -10.62 0.85
CA GLY A 142 -28.97 -10.29 2.10
C GLY A 142 -28.74 -8.87 2.61
N VAL A 143 -29.59 -8.44 3.55
CA VAL A 143 -29.37 -7.22 4.34
C VAL A 143 -28.25 -7.47 5.36
N TYR A 144 -27.21 -6.64 5.34
CA TYR A 144 -26.15 -6.69 6.35
C TYR A 144 -26.71 -6.32 7.73
N ARG A 145 -26.50 -7.19 8.72
CA ARG A 145 -26.97 -7.01 10.12
C ARG A 145 -25.84 -6.92 11.16
N GLY A 146 -24.58 -6.81 10.71
CA GLY A 146 -23.43 -6.69 11.61
C GLY A 146 -23.25 -5.28 12.18
N THR A 147 -22.26 -5.12 13.07
CA THR A 147 -21.88 -3.82 13.63
C THR A 147 -21.02 -3.02 12.64
N ILE A 148 -20.91 -1.70 12.84
CA ILE A 148 -20.05 -0.84 12.01
C ILE A 148 -18.58 -1.30 12.05
N ASP A 149 -18.11 -1.80 13.20
CA ASP A 149 -16.73 -2.29 13.35
C ASP A 149 -16.44 -3.51 12.46
N ASP A 150 -17.47 -4.35 12.22
CA ASP A 150 -17.37 -5.50 11.32
C ASP A 150 -17.66 -5.14 9.86
N PHE A 151 -18.13 -3.93 9.57
CA PHE A 151 -18.43 -3.48 8.21
C PHE A 151 -17.16 -3.49 7.35
N HIS A 152 -16.00 -3.12 7.91
CA HIS A 152 -14.74 -3.16 7.19
C HIS A 152 -14.40 -4.59 6.73
N LYS A 153 -14.70 -5.61 7.55
CA LYS A 153 -14.48 -7.01 7.17
C LYS A 153 -15.40 -7.42 6.02
N ALA A 154 -16.68 -7.04 6.09
CA ALA A 154 -17.64 -7.27 5.02
C ALA A 154 -17.20 -6.60 3.70
N THR A 155 -16.76 -5.34 3.76
CA THR A 155 -16.22 -4.61 2.59
C THR A 155 -15.02 -5.32 1.97
N LYS A 156 -14.07 -5.80 2.79
CA LYS A 156 -12.91 -6.57 2.31
C LYS A 156 -13.35 -7.87 1.63
N ILE A 157 -14.31 -8.59 2.20
CA ILE A 157 -14.86 -9.82 1.59
C ILE A 157 -15.48 -9.49 0.23
N VAL A 158 -16.30 -8.44 0.14
CA VAL A 158 -16.93 -8.00 -1.11
C VAL A 158 -15.87 -7.62 -2.16
N GLN A 159 -14.82 -6.90 -1.77
CA GLN A 159 -13.72 -6.56 -2.68
C GLN A 159 -13.04 -7.81 -3.27
N VAL A 160 -12.78 -8.83 -2.44
CA VAL A 160 -12.21 -10.10 -2.89
C VAL A 160 -13.17 -10.83 -3.83
N LEU A 161 -14.47 -10.86 -3.53
CA LEU A 161 -15.48 -11.46 -4.40
C LEU A 161 -15.52 -10.76 -5.77
N CYS A 162 -15.51 -9.42 -5.80
CA CYS A 162 -15.44 -8.66 -7.04
C CYS A 162 -14.17 -8.98 -7.84
N ALA A 163 -13.01 -9.08 -7.18
CA ALA A 163 -11.76 -9.46 -7.84
C ALA A 163 -11.82 -10.87 -8.46
N LEU A 164 -12.42 -11.83 -7.75
CA LEU A 164 -12.64 -13.19 -8.26
C LEU A 164 -13.61 -13.21 -9.45
N CYS A 165 -14.70 -12.45 -9.37
CA CYS A 165 -15.63 -12.29 -10.49
C CYS A 165 -14.93 -11.68 -11.70
N ASN A 166 -14.11 -10.65 -11.52
CA ASN A 166 -13.32 -10.04 -12.61
C ASN A 166 -12.34 -11.04 -13.23
N LEU A 167 -11.65 -11.84 -12.42
CA LEU A 167 -10.77 -12.90 -12.91
C LEU A 167 -11.55 -13.95 -13.71
N ASN A 168 -12.76 -14.29 -13.27
CA ASN A 168 -13.63 -15.22 -14.00
C ASN A 168 -14.10 -14.60 -15.33
N LEU A 169 -14.45 -13.32 -15.36
CA LEU A 169 -14.85 -12.60 -16.58
C LEU A 169 -13.73 -12.54 -17.62
N ILE A 170 -12.46 -12.43 -17.19
CA ILE A 170 -11.30 -12.50 -18.09
C ILE A 170 -11.21 -13.89 -18.75
N LYS A 171 -11.45 -14.96 -17.98
CA LYS A 171 -11.40 -16.34 -18.50
C LYS A 171 -12.64 -16.71 -19.31
N HIS A 172 -13.79 -16.19 -18.93
CA HIS A 172 -15.11 -16.50 -19.47
C HIS A 172 -15.90 -15.20 -19.70
N PRO A 173 -15.59 -14.48 -20.79
CA PRO A 173 -16.24 -13.22 -21.10
C PRO A 173 -17.74 -13.42 -21.34
N ILE A 174 -18.54 -12.44 -20.87
CA ILE A 174 -19.97 -12.41 -21.14
C ILE A 174 -20.15 -12.14 -22.63
N ARG A 175 -20.89 -13.01 -23.33
CA ARG A 175 -21.30 -12.75 -24.71
C ARG A 175 -22.23 -11.53 -24.69
N ARG A 176 -21.84 -10.49 -25.43
CA ARG A 176 -22.69 -9.33 -25.71
C ARG A 176 -23.75 -9.70 -26.73
#